data_AF-A0A956C1F1-F1
#
_entry.id   AF-A0A956C1F1-F1
#
_cell.length_a   1.000
_cell.length_b   1.000
_cell.length_c   1.000
_cell.angle_alpha   90.00
_cell.angle_beta   90.00
_cell.angle_gamma   90.00
#
_symmetry.space_group_name_H-M   'P 1'
#
loop_
_entity.id
_entity.type
_entity.pdbx_description
1 polymer ?
#
loop_
_entity_poly.entity_id
_entity_poly.type
_entity_poly.pdbx_seq_one_letter_code
_entity_poly.pdbx_strand_id
1 'polypeptide(L)'
;MQTKTWCAVVACVVAATGCAGSAPPEGSHTAASPSKAAATPEWRLGKYSTGDGMLQMVIDRTGDAGKAKLQVAGSKDIVELTASEVRERGTLIGQVFKDPKGARVLFVGTHGHLVYLKNDRDELPLRRDGDASPLGAATIAGAPPAEVREKSASEQTAERLSAIAVTKRFPDIKKEDAGKLDQVAKVIGLADKGMFVAFKRGERPTAKWSPVPGRTMYSGKLDDPKQALAKYKAELFNYLSFKGDELDGWGLQAAVTDSTPADGTPGLVWDVGSSHATFVTLDGGVYEVSYGGSDLTPTVASSIASWPAPLQHSALGPGEVSGLAELGLVDKSVAEPVGATQAAWRTCVKKSYETGLKKELAKLDKENIQWSARSARKKEAKSKWETDGPKACAAHRGKMETQLAQVIEARGAERKALYEKAKARAVAIGLAK
;
A
#
# COMPACT_ATOMS: atom_id res chain seq x y z
N MET A 1 10.39 32.92 -37.70
CA MET A 1 9.93 32.30 -38.97
C MET A 1 10.84 31.13 -39.30
N GLN A 2 10.34 30.12 -40.01
CA GLN A 2 11.00 28.83 -40.35
C GLN A 2 11.28 27.85 -39.18
N THR A 3 10.38 26.88 -39.10
CA THR A 3 10.48 25.59 -38.40
C THR A 3 11.26 24.56 -39.25
N LYS A 4 11.81 23.51 -38.63
CA LYS A 4 12.17 22.27 -39.36
C LYS A 4 11.63 21.01 -38.68
N THR A 5 10.71 20.37 -39.40
CA THR A 5 10.08 19.07 -39.14
C THR A 5 10.93 17.95 -39.77
N TRP A 6 10.82 16.71 -39.27
CA TRP A 6 11.23 15.51 -39.99
C TRP A 6 10.15 14.42 -39.93
N CYS A 7 9.76 13.91 -41.10
CA CYS A 7 8.93 12.72 -41.32
C CYS A 7 9.85 11.49 -41.46
N ALA A 8 9.56 10.32 -40.89
CA ALA A 8 8.54 9.32 -41.24
C ALA A 8 8.77 8.63 -42.61
N VAL A 9 8.88 7.29 -42.60
CA VAL A 9 8.84 6.39 -43.77
C VAL A 9 8.02 5.14 -43.42
N VAL A 10 7.16 4.71 -44.34
CA VAL A 10 6.25 3.55 -44.24
C VAL A 10 6.19 2.84 -45.60
N ALA A 11 6.29 1.51 -45.60
CA ALA A 11 5.75 0.57 -46.62
C ALA A 11 5.86 -0.86 -46.03
N CYS A 12 4.83 -1.69 -45.86
CA CYS A 12 3.85 -2.28 -46.81
C CYS A 12 4.44 -3.26 -47.83
N VAL A 13 4.14 -4.56 -47.67
CA VAL A 13 3.64 -5.48 -48.73
C VAL A 13 2.73 -6.53 -48.08
N VAL A 14 1.62 -6.86 -48.75
CA VAL A 14 0.71 -7.98 -48.44
C VAL A 14 0.84 -9.03 -49.55
N ALA A 15 0.78 -10.31 -49.21
CA ALA A 15 0.48 -11.37 -50.17
C ALA A 15 -0.31 -12.50 -49.50
N ALA A 16 -1.34 -12.98 -50.18
CA ALA A 16 -2.16 -14.10 -49.74
C ALA A 16 -2.34 -15.08 -50.91
N THR A 17 -2.15 -16.38 -50.65
CA THR A 17 -2.58 -17.49 -51.50
C THR A 17 -2.96 -18.65 -50.60
N GLY A 18 -4.14 -19.23 -50.84
CA GLY A 18 -4.55 -20.49 -50.22
C GLY A 18 -4.49 -21.63 -51.24
N CYS A 19 -4.60 -22.86 -50.76
CA CYS A 19 -5.17 -23.97 -51.51
C CYS A 19 -5.66 -25.06 -50.56
N ALA A 20 -6.59 -25.89 -51.03
CA ALA A 20 -7.35 -26.85 -50.21
C ALA A 20 -6.95 -28.30 -50.49
N GLY A 21 -7.34 -29.20 -49.57
CA GLY A 21 -7.82 -30.54 -49.96
C GLY A 21 -7.05 -31.76 -49.45
N SER A 22 -7.85 -32.74 -49.01
CA SER A 22 -7.63 -34.20 -49.10
C SER A 22 -6.95 -34.94 -47.92
N ALA A 23 -7.74 -35.85 -47.34
CA ALA A 23 -7.30 -37.09 -46.66
C ALA A 23 -6.94 -38.17 -47.74
N PRO A 24 -6.73 -39.50 -47.49
CA PRO A 24 -7.05 -40.38 -46.34
C PRO A 24 -5.71 -40.99 -45.78
N PRO A 25 -5.53 -42.24 -45.27
CA PRO A 25 -6.41 -43.40 -45.02
C PRO A 25 -6.45 -43.92 -43.56
N GLU A 26 -7.25 -44.96 -43.35
CA GLU A 26 -7.24 -45.86 -42.19
C GLU A 26 -6.09 -46.89 -42.27
N GLY A 27 -5.61 -47.40 -41.12
CA GLY A 27 -4.50 -48.37 -41.09
C GLY A 27 -4.29 -49.06 -39.74
N SER A 28 -5.02 -50.17 -39.53
CA SER A 28 -4.70 -51.35 -38.69
C SER A 28 -4.01 -51.20 -37.31
N HIS A 29 -4.76 -51.60 -36.28
CA HIS A 29 -4.37 -52.30 -35.05
C HIS A 29 -2.88 -52.42 -34.64
N THR A 30 -2.56 -51.90 -33.45
CA THR A 30 -1.80 -52.67 -32.44
C THR A 30 -2.31 -52.30 -31.04
N ALA A 31 -2.63 -53.28 -30.21
CA ALA A 31 -3.13 -53.03 -28.86
C ALA A 31 -2.02 -52.49 -27.95
N ALA A 32 -2.10 -51.21 -27.57
CA ALA A 32 -1.20 -50.65 -26.57
C ALA A 32 -1.50 -51.26 -25.19
N SER A 33 -0.46 -51.81 -24.54
CA SER A 33 -0.55 -52.22 -23.14
C SER A 33 -0.93 -51.02 -22.26
N PRO A 34 -1.69 -51.22 -21.16
CA PRO A 34 -2.18 -50.12 -20.35
C PRO A 34 -1.02 -49.27 -19.81
N SER A 35 -0.99 -48.01 -20.23
CA SER A 35 -0.04 -47.02 -19.73
C SER A 35 -0.14 -46.93 -18.20
N LYS A 36 1.01 -47.02 -17.53
CA LYS A 36 1.11 -46.95 -16.08
C LYS A 36 0.57 -45.58 -15.64
N ALA A 37 -0.59 -45.57 -14.98
CA ALA A 37 -1.27 -44.33 -14.61
C ALA A 37 -0.31 -43.38 -13.88
N ALA A 38 -0.27 -42.11 -14.32
CA ALA A 38 0.58 -41.11 -13.70
C ALA A 38 0.28 -41.03 -12.20
N ALA A 39 1.32 -41.05 -11.37
CA ALA A 39 1.16 -41.00 -9.92
C ALA A 39 0.36 -39.75 -9.53
N THR A 40 -0.80 -39.95 -8.90
CA THR A 40 -1.62 -38.85 -8.40
C THR A 40 -0.79 -38.06 -7.38
N PRO A 41 -0.65 -36.72 -7.51
CA PRO A 41 0.10 -35.92 -6.55
C PRO A 41 -0.40 -36.18 -5.13
N GLU A 42 0.52 -36.37 -4.18
CA GLU A 42 0.20 -36.93 -2.85
C GLU A 42 -0.85 -36.12 -2.07
N TRP A 43 -0.91 -34.80 -2.29
CA TRP A 43 -1.88 -33.87 -1.72
C TRP A 43 -3.29 -33.94 -2.34
N ARG A 44 -3.47 -34.69 -3.43
CA ARG A 44 -4.77 -34.90 -4.09
C ARG A 44 -5.50 -36.15 -3.63
N LEU A 45 -4.81 -37.18 -3.15
CA LEU A 45 -5.47 -38.40 -2.67
C LEU A 45 -4.64 -39.06 -1.58
N GLY A 46 -5.26 -39.39 -0.44
CA GLY A 46 -4.58 -40.10 0.63
C GLY A 46 -5.44 -40.31 1.87
N LYS A 47 -4.90 -41.10 2.80
CA LYS A 47 -5.38 -41.20 4.18
C LYS A 47 -4.67 -40.16 5.02
N TYR A 48 -5.43 -39.50 5.88
CA TYR A 48 -4.94 -38.41 6.73
C TYR A 48 -5.46 -38.56 8.16
N SER A 49 -4.63 -38.20 9.14
CA SER A 49 -5.00 -38.14 10.54
C SER A 49 -4.65 -36.80 11.17
N THR A 50 -5.35 -36.47 12.25
CA THR A 50 -4.96 -35.40 13.17
C THR A 50 -3.72 -35.81 13.98
N GLY A 51 -2.97 -34.84 14.52
CA GLY A 51 -1.73 -35.10 15.24
C GLY A 51 -1.84 -35.99 16.49
N ASP A 52 -3.05 -36.18 17.01
CA ASP A 52 -3.43 -37.07 18.12
C ASP A 52 -3.95 -38.45 17.66
N GLY A 53 -4.09 -38.68 16.34
CA GLY A 53 -4.62 -39.90 15.74
C GLY A 53 -6.13 -40.12 15.92
N MET A 54 -6.85 -39.21 16.59
CA MET A 54 -8.25 -39.38 16.99
C MET A 54 -9.24 -39.22 15.83
N LEU A 55 -8.91 -38.41 14.83
CA LEU A 55 -9.66 -38.30 13.59
C LEU A 55 -8.80 -38.85 12.45
N GLN A 56 -9.37 -39.79 11.70
CA GLN A 56 -8.81 -40.32 10.47
C GLN A 56 -9.79 -40.05 9.33
N MET A 57 -9.30 -39.76 8.14
CA MET A 57 -10.14 -39.44 6.98
C MET A 57 -9.44 -39.73 5.65
N VAL A 58 -10.23 -39.95 4.61
CA VAL A 58 -9.77 -39.97 3.22
C VAL A 58 -10.15 -38.63 2.58
N ILE A 59 -9.18 -37.97 1.95
CA ILE A 59 -9.38 -36.78 1.13
C ILE A 59 -9.11 -37.16 -0.33
N ASP A 60 -10.07 -36.90 -1.20
CA ASP A 60 -10.00 -37.16 -2.65
C ASP A 60 -10.29 -35.87 -3.43
N ARG A 61 -9.29 -35.36 -4.13
CA ARG A 61 -9.30 -34.17 -5.00
C ARG A 61 -8.88 -34.54 -6.43
N THR A 62 -9.17 -35.77 -6.85
CA THR A 62 -8.82 -36.27 -8.19
C THR A 62 -9.86 -35.96 -9.26
N GLY A 63 -11.09 -35.61 -8.85
CA GLY A 63 -12.18 -35.19 -9.74
C GLY A 63 -12.10 -33.73 -10.19
N ASP A 64 -13.26 -33.12 -10.44
CA ASP A 64 -13.40 -31.79 -11.03
C ASP A 64 -12.61 -30.70 -10.29
N ALA A 65 -12.05 -29.77 -11.07
CA ALA A 65 -11.34 -28.62 -10.52
C ALA A 65 -12.28 -27.77 -9.65
N GLY A 66 -11.86 -27.53 -8.39
CA GLY A 66 -12.68 -26.82 -7.41
C GLY A 66 -13.60 -27.71 -6.57
N LYS A 67 -13.60 -29.02 -6.78
CA LYS A 67 -14.28 -29.99 -5.91
C LYS A 67 -13.30 -30.85 -5.11
N ALA A 68 -13.79 -31.41 -4.02
CA ALA A 68 -13.15 -32.50 -3.27
C ALA A 68 -14.23 -33.45 -2.74
N LYS A 69 -13.82 -34.66 -2.35
CA LYS A 69 -14.61 -35.59 -1.55
C LYS A 69 -13.88 -35.87 -0.25
N LEU A 70 -14.63 -35.95 0.84
CA LEU A 70 -14.13 -36.30 2.18
C LEU A 70 -14.94 -37.48 2.73
N GLN A 71 -14.25 -38.46 3.30
CA GLN A 71 -14.88 -39.48 4.14
C GLN A 71 -14.11 -39.59 5.46
N VAL A 72 -14.79 -39.36 6.59
CA VAL A 72 -14.23 -39.58 7.93
C VAL A 72 -14.31 -41.08 8.26
N ALA A 73 -13.28 -41.64 8.86
CA ALA A 73 -13.22 -43.06 9.24
C ALA A 73 -14.39 -43.42 10.17
N GLY A 74 -15.02 -44.58 9.91
CA GLY A 74 -16.25 -45.01 10.59
C GLY A 74 -17.54 -44.38 10.06
N SER A 75 -17.48 -43.29 9.29
CA SER A 75 -18.64 -42.74 8.59
C SER A 75 -18.92 -43.47 7.28
N LYS A 76 -20.20 -43.67 6.98
CA LYS A 76 -20.67 -44.10 5.65
C LYS A 76 -20.78 -42.93 4.66
N ASP A 77 -20.70 -41.69 5.15
CA ASP A 77 -20.89 -40.52 4.31
C ASP A 77 -19.63 -40.11 3.55
N ILE A 78 -19.82 -39.86 2.26
CA ILE A 78 -18.84 -39.23 1.37
C ILE A 78 -19.39 -37.84 1.06
N VAL A 79 -18.75 -36.81 1.60
CA VAL A 79 -19.19 -35.42 1.46
C VAL A 79 -18.47 -34.77 0.29
N GLU A 80 -19.23 -34.24 -0.68
CA GLU A 80 -18.69 -33.35 -1.70
C GLU A 80 -18.40 -31.97 -1.07
N LEU A 81 -17.18 -31.47 -1.26
CA LEU A 81 -16.76 -30.16 -0.80
C LEU A 81 -16.48 -29.24 -1.99
N THR A 82 -16.92 -27.99 -1.91
CA THR A 82 -16.66 -26.95 -2.92
C THR A 82 -15.56 -26.00 -2.44
N ALA A 83 -14.59 -25.71 -3.30
CA ALA A 83 -13.47 -24.83 -3.01
C ALA A 83 -13.86 -23.34 -3.09
N SER A 84 -13.19 -22.51 -2.28
CA SER A 84 -13.22 -21.05 -2.36
C SER A 84 -11.83 -20.52 -2.05
N GLU A 85 -11.36 -19.50 -2.79
CA GLU A 85 -10.06 -18.88 -2.50
C GLU A 85 -10.08 -18.13 -1.17
N VAL A 86 -8.99 -18.26 -0.40
CA VAL A 86 -8.75 -17.44 0.79
C VAL A 86 -7.56 -16.54 0.52
N ARG A 87 -7.79 -15.22 0.62
CA ARG A 87 -6.77 -14.19 0.39
C ARG A 87 -6.57 -13.34 1.65
N GLU A 88 -5.33 -13.21 2.08
CA GLU A 88 -4.96 -12.24 3.12
C GLU A 88 -4.29 -11.04 2.45
N ARG A 89 -4.84 -9.83 2.68
CA ARG A 89 -4.32 -8.56 2.13
C ARG A 89 -4.14 -8.57 0.59
N GLY A 90 -4.94 -9.38 -0.11
CA GLY A 90 -4.90 -9.59 -1.57
C GLY A 90 -4.08 -10.81 -2.02
N THR A 91 -3.13 -11.27 -1.20
CA THR A 91 -2.30 -12.45 -1.47
C THR A 91 -3.08 -13.74 -1.23
N LEU A 92 -3.07 -14.67 -2.20
CA LEU A 92 -3.66 -16.00 -2.04
C LEU A 92 -2.87 -16.79 -1.00
N ILE A 93 -3.51 -17.18 0.10
CA ILE A 93 -2.92 -18.00 1.16
C ILE A 93 -3.37 -19.46 1.11
N GLY A 94 -4.50 -19.75 0.45
CA GLY A 94 -4.96 -21.12 0.23
C GLY A 94 -6.37 -21.22 -0.34
N GLN A 95 -6.94 -22.41 -0.27
CA GLN A 95 -8.32 -22.71 -0.60
C GLN A 95 -9.03 -23.29 0.62
N VAL A 96 -10.21 -22.76 0.95
CA VAL A 96 -11.13 -23.41 1.89
C VAL A 96 -12.12 -24.26 1.11
N PHE A 97 -12.42 -25.45 1.63
CA PHE A 97 -13.38 -26.40 1.10
C PHE A 97 -14.57 -26.46 2.06
N LYS A 98 -15.76 -26.16 1.53
CA LYS A 98 -17.02 -26.11 2.28
C LYS A 98 -17.94 -27.26 1.90
N ASP A 99 -18.68 -27.80 2.87
CA ASP A 99 -19.72 -28.80 2.61
C ASP A 99 -20.99 -28.17 1.99
N PRO A 100 -21.99 -28.96 1.56
CA PRO A 100 -23.23 -28.43 0.98
C PRO A 100 -24.12 -27.68 1.98
N LYS A 101 -23.79 -27.67 3.29
CA LYS A 101 -24.44 -26.85 4.32
C LYS A 101 -23.73 -25.49 4.50
N GLY A 102 -22.61 -25.28 3.82
CA GLY A 102 -21.78 -24.07 3.89
C GLY A 102 -20.72 -24.08 4.99
N ALA A 103 -20.62 -25.15 5.79
CA ALA A 103 -19.61 -25.26 6.83
C ALA A 103 -18.22 -25.43 6.20
N ARG A 104 -17.21 -24.71 6.70
CA ARG A 104 -15.81 -24.92 6.30
C ARG A 104 -15.32 -26.22 6.94
N VAL A 105 -14.82 -27.16 6.15
CA VAL A 105 -14.43 -28.50 6.63
C VAL A 105 -12.94 -28.78 6.41
N LEU A 106 -12.35 -28.26 5.35
CA LEU A 106 -10.94 -28.48 5.02
C LEU A 106 -10.32 -27.18 4.51
N PHE A 107 -9.11 -26.85 4.97
CA PHE A 107 -8.28 -25.80 4.39
C PHE A 107 -7.02 -26.39 3.77
N VAL A 108 -6.63 -25.87 2.61
CA VAL A 108 -5.44 -26.25 1.86
C VAL A 108 -4.62 -24.99 1.61
N GLY A 109 -3.49 -24.85 2.31
CA GLY A 109 -2.58 -23.73 2.10
C GLY A 109 -1.86 -23.80 0.75
N THR A 110 -1.38 -22.65 0.26
CA THR A 110 -0.53 -22.58 -0.95
C THR A 110 0.77 -23.40 -0.86
N HIS A 111 1.24 -23.67 0.36
CA HIS A 111 2.39 -24.53 0.64
C HIS A 111 2.03 -26.00 0.90
N GLY A 112 0.80 -26.43 0.58
CA GLY A 112 0.36 -27.83 0.68
C GLY A 112 0.02 -28.32 2.09
N HIS A 113 0.04 -27.45 3.11
CA HIS A 113 -0.45 -27.81 4.43
C HIS A 113 -1.97 -28.01 4.43
N LEU A 114 -2.43 -29.03 5.15
CA LEU A 114 -3.84 -29.42 5.24
C LEU A 114 -4.32 -29.25 6.69
N VAL A 115 -5.49 -28.65 6.85
CA VAL A 115 -6.12 -28.43 8.16
C VAL A 115 -7.58 -28.85 8.08
N TYR A 116 -8.00 -29.77 8.94
CA TYR A 116 -9.41 -30.08 9.14
C TYR A 116 -10.02 -29.02 10.06
N LEU A 117 -11.17 -28.47 9.66
CA LEU A 117 -11.87 -27.40 10.36
C LEU A 117 -13.08 -28.00 11.06
N LYS A 118 -12.93 -28.33 12.34
CA LYS A 118 -14.03 -28.87 13.14
C LYS A 118 -14.87 -27.70 13.67
N ASN A 119 -16.19 -27.77 13.46
CA ASN A 119 -17.16 -26.74 13.87
C ASN A 119 -16.81 -25.31 13.39
N ASP A 120 -16.16 -25.18 12.23
CA ASP A 120 -15.72 -23.90 11.62
C ASP A 120 -14.78 -23.04 12.51
N ARG A 121 -14.15 -23.65 13.52
CA ARG A 121 -13.29 -22.93 14.49
C ARG A 121 -12.05 -23.70 14.92
N ASP A 122 -12.15 -25.00 15.15
CA ASP A 122 -11.04 -25.79 15.65
C ASP A 122 -10.16 -26.23 14.47
N GLU A 123 -9.00 -25.61 14.34
CA GLU A 123 -7.99 -25.96 13.33
C GLU A 123 -7.19 -27.18 13.78
N LEU A 124 -7.40 -28.32 13.10
CA LEU A 124 -6.70 -29.57 13.37
C LEU A 124 -5.77 -29.91 12.19
N PRO A 125 -4.45 -29.70 12.32
CA PRO A 125 -3.49 -30.00 11.27
C PRO A 125 -3.49 -31.50 10.91
N LEU A 126 -3.55 -31.78 9.61
CA LEU A 126 -3.57 -33.14 9.08
C LEU A 126 -2.18 -33.61 8.66
N ARG A 127 -1.86 -34.85 8.99
CA ARG A 127 -0.69 -35.60 8.52
C ARG A 127 -1.17 -36.70 7.58
N ARG A 128 -0.38 -37.06 6.57
CA ARG A 128 -0.68 -38.19 5.68
C ARG A 128 -0.19 -39.49 6.33
N ASP A 129 -1.08 -40.46 6.46
CA ASP A 129 -0.79 -41.78 7.05
C ASP A 129 -0.54 -42.85 5.99
N GLY A 130 -0.90 -42.57 4.73
CA GLY A 130 -0.67 -43.46 3.61
C GLY A 130 -1.59 -43.21 2.43
N ASP A 131 -1.61 -44.16 1.50
CA ASP A 131 -2.43 -44.10 0.30
C ASP A 131 -3.88 -44.52 0.54
N ALA A 132 -4.77 -43.95 -0.27
CA ALA A 132 -6.19 -44.27 -0.34
C ALA A 132 -6.60 -44.60 -1.77
N SER A 133 -7.61 -45.45 -1.93
CA SER A 133 -8.35 -45.54 -3.20
C SER A 133 -9.23 -44.28 -3.38
N PRO A 134 -9.52 -43.85 -4.62
CA PRO A 134 -10.47 -42.78 -4.87
C PRO A 134 -11.82 -43.04 -4.20
N LEU A 135 -12.47 -41.99 -3.72
CA LEU A 135 -13.79 -42.12 -3.09
C LEU A 135 -14.86 -42.34 -4.15
N GLY A 136 -15.96 -43.00 -3.78
CA GLY A 136 -17.11 -43.24 -4.66
C GLY A 136 -17.88 -41.96 -5.03
N ALA A 137 -19.14 -42.11 -5.43
CA ALA A 137 -20.07 -40.99 -5.52
C ALA A 137 -20.28 -40.38 -4.12
N ALA A 138 -20.46 -39.06 -4.05
CA ALA A 138 -20.79 -38.39 -2.79
C ALA A 138 -22.21 -38.76 -2.34
N THR A 139 -22.38 -39.13 -1.07
CA THR A 139 -23.69 -39.35 -0.44
C THR A 139 -24.33 -38.03 0.00
N ILE A 140 -23.50 -37.01 0.25
CA ILE A 140 -23.91 -35.65 0.58
C ILE A 140 -23.27 -34.72 -0.46
N ALA A 141 -24.08 -34.17 -1.36
CA ALA A 141 -23.65 -33.37 -2.50
C ALA A 141 -24.48 -32.11 -2.70
N GLY A 142 -23.95 -31.15 -3.47
CA GLY A 142 -24.58 -29.87 -3.74
C GLY A 142 -23.64 -28.69 -3.54
N ALA A 143 -23.94 -27.56 -4.20
CA ALA A 143 -23.22 -26.33 -3.94
C ALA A 143 -23.54 -25.81 -2.53
N PRO A 144 -22.57 -25.26 -1.78
CA PRO A 144 -22.87 -24.53 -0.55
C PRO A 144 -23.82 -23.35 -0.86
N PRO A 145 -24.64 -22.92 0.10
CA PRO A 145 -25.40 -21.69 -0.04
C PRO A 145 -24.49 -20.53 -0.46
N ALA A 146 -24.97 -19.68 -1.36
CA ALA A 146 -24.22 -18.48 -1.77
C ALA A 146 -23.92 -17.65 -0.51
N GLU A 147 -22.64 -17.56 -0.15
CA GLU A 147 -22.22 -16.88 1.07
C GLU A 147 -22.50 -15.38 0.94
N VAL A 148 -23.58 -14.93 1.58
CA VAL A 148 -23.84 -13.51 1.81
C VAL A 148 -22.81 -13.04 2.84
N ARG A 149 -21.56 -12.87 2.41
CA ARG A 149 -20.50 -12.34 3.26
C ARG A 149 -20.89 -10.93 3.64
N GLU A 150 -21.26 -10.74 4.91
CA GLU A 150 -21.47 -9.41 5.47
C GLU A 150 -20.22 -8.58 5.22
N LYS A 151 -20.39 -7.45 4.53
CA LYS A 151 -19.30 -6.51 4.27
C LYS A 151 -18.75 -6.07 5.63
N SER A 152 -17.44 -6.18 5.83
CA SER A 152 -16.79 -5.67 7.03
C SER A 152 -17.06 -4.17 7.19
N ALA A 153 -16.97 -3.64 8.42
CA ALA A 153 -17.13 -2.21 8.68
C ALA A 153 -16.19 -1.34 7.83
N SER A 154 -14.99 -1.85 7.51
CA SER A 154 -14.03 -1.21 6.60
C SER A 154 -14.55 -1.14 5.16
N GLU A 155 -15.18 -2.20 4.65
CA GLU A 155 -15.71 -2.26 3.29
C GLU A 155 -16.97 -1.41 3.14
N GLN A 156 -17.86 -1.42 4.14
CA GLN A 156 -19.01 -0.51 4.20
C GLN A 156 -18.54 0.96 4.24
N THR A 157 -17.49 1.25 5.01
CA THR A 157 -16.88 2.59 5.08
C THR A 157 -16.27 3.00 3.73
N ALA A 158 -15.50 2.12 3.08
CA ALA A 158 -14.90 2.39 1.78
C ALA A 158 -15.96 2.61 0.69
N GLU A 159 -17.04 1.82 0.68
CA GLU A 159 -18.16 1.98 -0.26
C GLU A 159 -18.89 3.32 -0.06
N ARG A 160 -19.19 3.68 1.20
CA ARG A 160 -19.78 4.97 1.58
C ARG A 160 -18.90 6.16 1.15
N LEU A 161 -17.60 6.10 1.42
CA LEU A 161 -16.65 7.14 1.03
C LEU A 161 -16.48 7.19 -0.50
N SER A 162 -16.48 6.03 -1.18
CA SER A 162 -16.41 5.94 -2.65
C SER A 162 -17.58 6.68 -3.31
N ALA A 163 -18.81 6.54 -2.78
CA ALA A 163 -20.00 7.19 -3.33
C ALA A 163 -19.95 8.75 -3.32
N ILE A 164 -19.07 9.34 -2.52
CA ILE A 164 -18.84 10.79 -2.42
C ILE A 164 -17.44 11.21 -2.90
N ALA A 165 -16.62 10.28 -3.40
CA ALA A 165 -15.25 10.57 -3.82
C ALA A 165 -15.21 11.46 -5.07
N VAL A 166 -14.30 12.44 -5.07
CA VAL A 166 -14.08 13.39 -6.18
C VAL A 166 -13.80 12.65 -7.49
N THR A 167 -12.88 11.69 -7.50
CA THR A 167 -12.52 10.89 -8.70
C THR A 167 -13.70 10.10 -9.27
N LYS A 168 -14.70 9.74 -8.44
CA LYS A 168 -15.91 9.04 -8.87
C LYS A 168 -17.01 9.99 -9.37
N ARG A 169 -17.12 11.19 -8.77
CA ARG A 169 -18.10 12.22 -9.15
C ARG A 169 -17.67 13.03 -10.37
N PHE A 170 -16.37 13.19 -10.57
CA PHE A 170 -15.79 13.97 -11.65
C PHE A 170 -14.67 13.15 -12.33
N PRO A 171 -14.99 12.25 -13.29
CA PRO A 171 -14.03 11.31 -13.87
C PRO A 171 -12.81 11.94 -14.58
N ASP A 172 -12.90 13.21 -14.99
CA ASP A 172 -11.78 13.96 -15.56
C ASP A 172 -10.73 14.39 -14.52
N ILE A 173 -11.08 14.33 -13.22
CA ILE A 173 -10.19 14.68 -12.10
C ILE A 173 -9.45 13.43 -11.65
N LYS A 174 -8.11 13.51 -11.62
CA LYS A 174 -7.23 12.39 -11.30
C LYS A 174 -6.80 12.41 -9.83
N LYS A 175 -6.24 11.30 -9.34
CA LYS A 175 -5.71 11.22 -7.98
C LYS A 175 -4.56 12.21 -7.74
N GLU A 176 -3.72 12.40 -8.74
CA GLU A 176 -2.56 13.28 -8.72
C GLU A 176 -2.95 14.76 -8.63
N ASP A 177 -4.20 15.09 -8.99
CA ASP A 177 -4.74 16.44 -8.93
C ASP A 177 -5.10 16.87 -7.50
N ALA A 178 -5.09 15.96 -6.50
CA ALA A 178 -5.34 16.28 -5.10
C ALA A 178 -4.40 17.36 -4.52
N GLY A 179 -3.17 17.44 -5.05
CA GLY A 179 -2.19 18.47 -4.66
C GLY A 179 -2.28 19.77 -5.47
N LYS A 180 -3.10 19.83 -6.53
CA LYS A 180 -3.25 20.98 -7.45
C LYS A 180 -4.26 21.96 -6.89
N LEU A 181 -3.80 23.06 -6.29
CA LEU A 181 -4.68 24.02 -5.61
C LEU A 181 -5.74 24.65 -6.55
N ASP A 182 -5.44 24.77 -7.84
CA ASP A 182 -6.38 25.16 -8.90
C ASP A 182 -7.45 24.09 -9.18
N GLN A 183 -7.08 22.80 -9.22
CA GLN A 183 -8.04 21.71 -9.38
C GLN A 183 -8.87 21.51 -8.11
N VAL A 184 -8.28 21.64 -6.92
CA VAL A 184 -9.01 21.65 -5.65
C VAL A 184 -10.00 22.81 -5.60
N ALA A 185 -9.61 24.02 -6.05
CA ALA A 185 -10.52 25.15 -6.18
C ALA A 185 -11.69 24.87 -7.14
N LYS A 186 -11.39 24.30 -8.32
CA LYS A 186 -12.40 23.89 -9.32
C LYS A 186 -13.37 22.87 -8.73
N VAL A 187 -12.87 21.82 -8.08
CA VAL A 187 -13.68 20.76 -7.47
C VAL A 187 -14.54 21.31 -6.33
N ILE A 188 -14.00 22.16 -5.45
CA ILE A 188 -14.79 22.83 -4.40
C ILE A 188 -15.93 23.65 -5.02
N GLY A 189 -15.66 24.39 -6.11
CA GLY A 189 -16.68 25.13 -6.86
C GLY A 189 -17.79 24.28 -7.48
N LEU A 190 -17.50 23.01 -7.82
CA LEU A 190 -18.45 22.05 -8.38
C LEU A 190 -19.17 21.20 -7.32
N ALA A 191 -18.54 20.94 -6.19
CA ALA A 191 -19.01 20.01 -5.17
C ALA A 191 -20.39 20.41 -4.60
N ASP A 192 -21.26 19.41 -4.44
CA ASP A 192 -22.53 19.53 -3.73
C ASP A 192 -22.34 19.34 -2.21
N LYS A 193 -23.36 19.71 -1.42
CA LYS A 193 -23.32 19.64 0.06
C LYS A 193 -22.99 18.24 0.61
N GLY A 194 -23.39 17.17 -0.09
CA GLY A 194 -23.18 15.79 0.32
C GLY A 194 -21.77 15.25 0.05
N MET A 195 -20.93 15.97 -0.69
CA MET A 195 -19.52 15.60 -0.91
C MET A 195 -18.58 16.03 0.21
N PHE A 196 -19.01 16.99 1.05
CA PHE A 196 -18.18 17.53 2.12
C PHE A 196 -18.22 16.62 3.36
N VAL A 197 -17.04 16.37 3.93
CA VAL A 197 -16.86 15.58 5.15
C VAL A 197 -16.05 16.36 6.17
N ALA A 198 -16.25 16.07 7.46
CA ALA A 198 -15.38 16.51 8.53
C ALA A 198 -14.46 15.37 8.98
N PHE A 199 -13.20 15.70 9.19
CA PHE A 199 -12.27 14.87 9.93
C PHE A 199 -12.69 14.77 11.40
N LYS A 200 -12.72 13.54 11.92
CA LYS A 200 -12.95 13.24 13.33
C LYS A 200 -11.66 12.70 13.93
N ARG A 201 -11.09 13.39 14.91
CA ARG A 201 -9.82 13.00 15.54
C ARG A 201 -10.06 11.97 16.65
N GLY A 202 -9.89 10.69 16.33
CA GLY A 202 -9.86 9.62 17.33
C GLY A 202 -8.62 9.69 18.25
N GLU A 203 -8.59 8.88 19.31
CA GLU A 203 -7.45 8.76 20.23
C GLU A 203 -6.16 8.28 19.52
N ARG A 204 -6.33 7.47 18.47
CA ARG A 204 -5.26 6.97 17.59
C ARG A 204 -5.60 7.39 16.16
N PRO A 205 -5.42 8.67 15.81
CA PRO A 205 -5.82 9.16 14.50
C PRO A 205 -5.01 8.46 13.41
N THR A 206 -5.70 8.08 12.33
CA THR A 206 -5.08 7.36 11.22
C THR A 206 -4.62 8.28 10.09
N ALA A 207 -5.02 9.56 10.13
CA ALA A 207 -4.65 10.57 9.15
C ALA A 207 -3.16 10.94 9.21
N LYS A 208 -2.49 10.83 8.07
CA LYS A 208 -1.11 11.25 7.86
C LYS A 208 -1.00 12.31 6.77
N TRP A 209 -0.28 13.39 7.04
CA TRP A 209 0.08 14.41 6.07
C TRP A 209 0.78 13.78 4.85
N SER A 210 0.20 13.96 3.65
CA SER A 210 0.68 13.37 2.39
C SER A 210 0.68 14.46 1.31
N PRO A 211 1.56 15.49 1.40
CA PRO A 211 1.52 16.68 0.53
C PRO A 211 1.69 16.36 -0.96
N VAL A 212 2.30 15.21 -1.26
CA VAL A 212 2.31 14.56 -2.57
C VAL A 212 1.54 13.25 -2.41
N PRO A 213 0.49 12.97 -3.23
CA PRO A 213 -0.30 11.73 -3.09
C PRO A 213 0.59 10.48 -3.11
N GLY A 214 0.42 9.57 -2.14
CA GLY A 214 1.24 8.37 -2.00
C GLY A 214 2.61 8.59 -1.35
N ARG A 215 2.96 9.80 -0.91
CA ARG A 215 4.19 10.11 -0.15
C ARG A 215 3.81 10.79 1.18
N THR A 216 3.63 9.97 2.22
CA THR A 216 3.38 10.47 3.58
C THR A 216 4.65 11.04 4.21
N MET A 217 4.53 12.21 4.84
CA MET A 217 5.59 12.83 5.61
C MET A 217 5.89 12.02 6.88
N TYR A 218 7.16 11.98 7.27
CA TYR A 218 7.56 11.35 8.53
C TYR A 218 7.01 12.13 9.73
N SER A 219 6.48 11.41 10.72
CA SER A 219 6.03 11.97 11.99
C SER A 219 6.73 11.25 13.14
N GLY A 220 7.15 12.02 14.15
CA GLY A 220 7.93 11.52 15.26
C GLY A 220 8.16 12.60 16.31
N LYS A 221 8.80 12.23 17.43
CA LYS A 221 9.29 13.21 18.40
C LYS A 221 10.44 13.98 17.75
N LEU A 222 10.37 15.31 17.81
CA LEU A 222 11.45 16.21 17.38
C LEU A 222 12.19 16.69 18.63
N ASP A 223 13.52 16.63 18.60
CA ASP A 223 14.35 17.06 19.73
C ASP A 223 14.62 18.57 19.64
N ASP A 224 13.67 19.36 20.15
CA ASP A 224 13.77 20.82 20.35
C ASP A 224 14.17 21.62 19.08
N PRO A 225 13.22 21.84 18.14
CA PRO A 225 13.51 22.50 16.87
C PRO A 225 13.87 23.98 17.06
N LYS A 226 15.17 24.30 17.00
CA LYS A 226 15.72 25.68 17.12
C LYS A 226 15.98 26.36 15.77
N GLN A 227 15.37 25.87 14.69
CA GLN A 227 15.76 26.19 13.32
C GLN A 227 14.60 26.83 12.52
N ALA A 228 14.84 27.22 11.27
CA ALA A 228 13.89 28.01 10.47
C ALA A 228 12.52 27.32 10.25
N LEU A 229 12.47 25.99 10.39
CA LEU A 229 11.26 25.17 10.28
C LEU A 229 10.45 25.04 11.59
N ALA A 230 10.97 25.52 12.73
CA ALA A 230 10.33 25.42 14.03
C ALA A 230 8.92 26.04 14.07
N LYS A 231 8.75 27.19 13.40
CA LYS A 231 7.45 27.86 13.26
C LYS A 231 6.39 27.05 12.49
N TYR A 232 6.81 26.00 11.78
CA TYR A 232 5.96 25.03 11.10
C TYR A 232 5.83 23.69 11.85
N LYS A 233 6.30 23.63 13.11
CA LYS A 233 6.36 22.41 13.95
C LYS A 233 7.11 21.26 13.26
N ALA A 234 8.17 21.61 12.54
CA ALA A 234 8.95 20.69 11.74
C ALA A 234 10.46 20.83 12.01
N GLU A 235 11.19 19.74 11.75
CA GLU A 235 12.65 19.68 11.82
C GLU A 235 13.19 18.96 10.58
N LEU A 236 14.36 19.37 10.10
CA LEU A 236 15.09 18.72 9.02
C LEU A 236 16.15 17.76 9.58
N PHE A 237 15.93 16.45 9.50
CA PHE A 237 16.85 15.44 10.04
C PHE A 237 17.70 14.76 8.96
N ASN A 238 18.76 14.09 9.41
CA ASN A 238 19.63 13.28 8.55
C ASN A 238 19.04 11.86 8.45
N TYR A 239 18.54 11.47 7.28
CA TYR A 239 18.29 10.07 6.97
C TYR A 239 19.60 9.41 6.54
N LEU A 240 19.99 8.33 7.22
CA LEU A 240 21.16 7.51 6.93
C LEU A 240 20.75 6.03 7.06
N SER A 241 21.08 5.21 6.07
CA SER A 241 20.84 3.76 6.09
C SER A 241 22.04 2.99 5.57
N PHE A 242 22.39 1.90 6.27
CA PHE A 242 23.53 1.05 5.96
C PHE A 242 23.08 -0.36 5.55
N LYS A 243 23.73 -0.90 4.52
CA LYS A 243 23.58 -2.30 4.10
C LYS A 243 24.85 -3.05 4.45
N GLY A 244 24.85 -3.70 5.61
CA GLY A 244 26.07 -4.21 6.22
C GLY A 244 26.95 -3.02 6.64
N ASP A 245 28.14 -2.90 6.04
CA ASP A 245 29.08 -1.81 6.29
C ASP A 245 29.02 -0.66 5.27
N GLU A 246 28.32 -0.86 4.14
CA GLU A 246 28.19 0.19 3.12
C GLU A 246 27.04 1.15 3.41
N LEU A 247 27.28 2.44 3.21
CA LEU A 247 26.24 3.47 3.22
C LEU A 247 25.39 3.31 1.95
N ASP A 248 24.13 2.90 2.14
CA ASP A 248 23.20 2.45 1.09
C ASP A 248 22.17 3.53 0.73
N GLY A 249 21.77 4.34 1.72
CA GLY A 249 20.85 5.47 1.51
C GLY A 249 21.19 6.65 2.42
N TRP A 250 21.15 7.86 1.87
CA TRP A 250 21.34 9.09 2.65
C TRP A 250 20.61 10.30 2.05
N GLY A 251 20.08 11.16 2.91
CA GLY A 251 19.43 12.40 2.51
C GLY A 251 19.00 13.25 3.69
N LEU A 252 18.67 14.50 3.42
CA LEU A 252 17.89 15.33 4.33
C LEU A 252 16.40 15.00 4.15
N GLN A 253 15.67 14.81 5.25
CA GLN A 253 14.22 14.58 5.29
C GLN A 253 13.58 15.52 6.32
N ALA A 254 12.35 15.97 6.09
CA ALA A 254 11.60 16.73 7.09
C ALA A 254 10.71 15.80 7.92
N ALA A 255 10.63 16.08 9.22
CA ALA A 255 9.71 15.45 10.15
C ALA A 255 8.78 16.51 10.74
N VAL A 256 7.56 16.11 11.12
CA VAL A 256 6.59 16.96 11.84
C VAL A 256 6.21 16.35 13.18
N THR A 257 5.95 17.19 14.20
CA THR A 257 5.52 16.72 15.53
C THR A 257 4.12 16.08 15.52
N ASP A 258 3.25 16.60 14.65
CA ASP A 258 1.90 16.11 14.40
C ASP A 258 1.66 16.19 12.88
N SER A 259 0.90 15.24 12.34
CA SER A 259 0.54 15.17 10.92
C SER A 259 -0.96 14.94 10.72
N THR A 260 -1.73 14.95 11.81
CA THR A 260 -3.16 14.66 11.85
C THR A 260 -3.96 15.97 11.91
N PRO A 261 -4.98 16.17 11.06
CA PRO A 261 -5.85 17.34 11.15
C PRO A 261 -6.49 17.52 12.53
N ALA A 262 -6.84 18.77 12.86
CA ALA A 262 -7.67 19.07 14.03
C ALA A 262 -9.07 18.44 13.88
N ASP A 263 -9.71 18.15 15.01
CA ASP A 263 -11.10 17.65 15.01
C ASP A 263 -12.04 18.66 14.33
N GLY A 264 -13.04 18.15 13.61
CA GLY A 264 -13.99 18.97 12.85
C GLY A 264 -13.43 19.59 11.57
N THR A 265 -12.19 19.29 11.16
CA THR A 265 -11.60 19.88 9.94
C THR A 265 -12.40 19.52 8.69
N PRO A 266 -12.95 20.49 7.94
CA PRO A 266 -13.72 20.21 6.74
C PRO A 266 -12.83 19.89 5.53
N GLY A 267 -13.33 19.06 4.63
CA GLY A 267 -12.69 18.73 3.37
C GLY A 267 -13.54 17.83 2.47
N LEU A 268 -12.88 17.21 1.50
CA LEU A 268 -13.46 16.32 0.49
C LEU A 268 -12.72 14.98 0.51
N VAL A 269 -13.44 13.89 0.26
CA VAL A 269 -12.83 12.61 -0.09
C VAL A 269 -12.38 12.69 -1.54
N TRP A 270 -11.08 12.72 -1.81
CA TRP A 270 -10.58 12.82 -3.17
C TRP A 270 -10.65 11.49 -3.91
N ASP A 271 -10.08 10.45 -3.28
CA ASP A 271 -9.91 9.11 -3.83
C ASP A 271 -10.01 8.05 -2.73
N VAL A 272 -10.34 6.80 -3.09
CA VAL A 272 -10.61 5.69 -2.17
C VAL A 272 -9.85 4.46 -2.65
N GLY A 273 -8.71 4.16 -2.02
CA GLY A 273 -7.84 3.02 -2.33
C GLY A 273 -8.26 1.72 -1.64
N SER A 274 -7.35 0.75 -1.55
CA SER A 274 -7.62 -0.54 -0.91
C SER A 274 -7.66 -0.51 0.62
N SER A 275 -6.98 0.46 1.27
CA SER A 275 -6.84 0.54 2.73
C SER A 275 -6.97 1.96 3.32
N HIS A 276 -7.06 2.98 2.46
CA HIS A 276 -7.02 4.38 2.82
C HIS A 276 -7.80 5.25 1.82
N ALA A 277 -8.45 6.30 2.33
CA ALA A 277 -8.95 7.40 1.54
C ALA A 277 -7.89 8.52 1.45
N THR A 278 -7.85 9.20 0.31
CA THR A 278 -7.16 10.50 0.18
C THR A 278 -8.15 11.58 0.61
N PHE A 279 -7.88 12.27 1.71
CA PHE A 279 -8.69 13.36 2.24
C PHE A 279 -8.02 14.71 1.91
N VAL A 280 -8.76 15.62 1.29
CA VAL A 280 -8.27 16.95 0.93
C VAL A 280 -9.06 18.00 1.71
N THR A 281 -8.39 18.66 2.63
CA THR A 281 -8.94 19.75 3.46
C THR A 281 -9.23 20.99 2.62
N LEU A 282 -10.14 21.86 3.10
CA LEU A 282 -10.60 23.03 2.34
C LEU A 282 -9.53 24.10 2.06
N ASP A 283 -8.37 24.02 2.69
CA ASP A 283 -7.18 24.83 2.39
C ASP A 283 -6.19 24.12 1.44
N GLY A 284 -6.59 23.01 0.81
CA GLY A 284 -5.76 22.23 -0.11
C GLY A 284 -4.70 21.36 0.58
N GLY A 285 -4.81 21.11 1.89
CA GLY A 285 -3.98 20.12 2.57
C GLY A 285 -4.41 18.68 2.26
N VAL A 286 -3.47 17.82 1.86
CA VAL A 286 -3.70 16.42 1.46
C VAL A 286 -3.26 15.44 2.55
N TYR A 287 -4.12 14.48 2.89
CA TYR A 287 -3.89 13.48 3.93
C TYR A 287 -4.31 12.09 3.47
N GLU A 288 -3.62 11.05 3.94
CA GLU A 288 -4.07 9.65 3.81
C GLU A 288 -4.73 9.21 5.12
N VAL A 289 -5.96 8.71 5.06
CA VAL A 289 -6.78 8.34 6.23
C VAL A 289 -7.22 6.89 6.10
N SER A 290 -7.02 6.07 7.13
CA SER A 290 -7.36 4.64 7.07
C SER A 290 -8.83 4.37 7.40
N TYR A 291 -9.43 3.38 6.72
CA TYR A 291 -10.83 3.01 6.92
C TYR A 291 -11.15 2.50 8.33
N GLY A 292 -10.15 1.96 9.05
CA GLY A 292 -10.35 1.39 10.38
C GLY A 292 -10.64 2.39 11.50
N GLY A 293 -10.37 3.69 11.30
CA GLY A 293 -10.52 4.71 12.36
C GLY A 293 -11.93 5.32 12.49
N SER A 294 -12.77 5.23 11.44
CA SER A 294 -13.98 6.04 11.27
C SER A 294 -13.75 7.58 11.25
N ASP A 295 -12.49 8.00 11.04
CA ASP A 295 -12.01 9.39 11.12
C ASP A 295 -12.62 10.36 10.08
N LEU A 296 -13.55 9.92 9.22
CA LEU A 296 -14.25 10.76 8.25
C LEU A 296 -15.78 10.62 8.41
N THR A 297 -16.42 11.75 8.67
CA THR A 297 -17.87 11.85 8.93
C THR A 297 -18.54 12.77 7.91
N PRO A 298 -19.78 12.46 7.44
CA PRO A 298 -20.51 13.31 6.49
C PRO A 298 -21.06 14.60 7.13
N THR A 299 -20.80 14.84 8.42
CA THR A 299 -21.33 15.98 9.17
C THR A 299 -20.25 17.04 9.33
N VAL A 300 -20.23 18.01 8.42
CA VAL A 300 -19.44 19.23 8.62
C VAL A 300 -20.16 20.14 9.62
N ALA A 301 -19.40 20.77 10.52
CA ALA A 301 -19.95 21.73 11.48
C ALA A 301 -20.59 22.92 10.73
N SER A 302 -21.82 23.26 11.10
CA SER A 302 -22.68 24.18 10.35
C SER A 302 -22.36 25.67 10.56
N SER A 303 -21.34 26.01 11.33
CA SER A 303 -20.84 27.38 11.52
C SER A 303 -19.39 27.47 11.09
N ILE A 304 -19.05 28.40 10.20
CA ILE A 304 -17.67 28.60 9.74
C ILE A 304 -16.74 28.99 10.90
N ALA A 305 -17.25 29.70 11.91
CA ALA A 305 -16.49 30.07 13.10
C ALA A 305 -16.06 28.88 13.98
N SER A 306 -16.70 27.71 13.82
CA SER A 306 -16.32 26.47 14.50
C SER A 306 -15.28 25.64 13.75
N TRP A 307 -14.94 26.04 12.52
CA TRP A 307 -13.96 25.30 11.72
C TRP A 307 -12.54 25.59 12.22
N PRO A 308 -11.66 24.58 12.30
CA PRO A 308 -10.25 24.80 12.57
C PRO A 308 -9.59 25.73 11.53
N ALA A 309 -8.61 26.50 12.00
CA ALA A 309 -7.85 27.44 11.17
C ALA A 309 -7.16 26.76 9.96
N PRO A 310 -6.93 27.48 8.85
CA PRO A 310 -6.18 26.96 7.71
C PRO A 310 -4.69 26.77 8.04
N LEU A 311 -3.99 26.01 7.21
CA LEU A 311 -2.57 25.65 7.33
C LEU A 311 -2.21 24.85 8.60
N GLN A 312 -3.09 23.93 9.02
CA GLN A 312 -2.84 23.05 10.17
C GLN A 312 -1.51 22.29 10.04
N HIS A 313 -1.18 21.89 8.81
CA HIS A 313 0.13 21.38 8.40
C HIS A 313 0.55 22.08 7.11
N SER A 314 1.76 22.61 7.08
CA SER A 314 2.35 23.28 5.91
C SER A 314 3.77 22.81 5.58
N ALA A 315 4.41 22.04 6.47
CA ALA A 315 5.78 21.60 6.32
C ALA A 315 5.99 20.68 5.10
N LEU A 316 7.14 20.85 4.46
CA LEU A 316 7.61 20.10 3.32
C LEU A 316 9.10 19.77 3.53
N GLY A 317 9.52 18.56 3.18
CA GLY A 317 10.92 18.21 3.06
C GLY A 317 11.40 18.29 1.60
N PRO A 318 12.68 17.98 1.34
CA PRO A 318 13.26 18.10 -0.01
C PRO A 318 12.63 17.11 -1.02
N GLY A 319 12.21 15.93 -0.56
CA GLY A 319 11.54 14.92 -1.39
C GLY A 319 10.11 15.32 -1.76
N GLU A 320 9.42 16.01 -0.86
CA GLU A 320 8.09 16.55 -1.08
C GLU A 320 8.15 17.75 -2.04
N VAL A 321 9.10 18.68 -1.87
CA VAL A 321 9.28 19.79 -2.82
C VAL A 321 9.63 19.27 -4.22
N SER A 322 10.50 18.27 -4.35
CA SER A 322 10.79 17.63 -5.64
C SER A 322 9.54 16.97 -6.24
N GLY A 323 8.77 16.21 -5.45
CA GLY A 323 7.53 15.57 -5.91
C GLY A 323 6.42 16.56 -6.28
N LEU A 324 6.33 17.69 -5.58
CA LEU A 324 5.44 18.79 -5.96
C LEU A 324 5.87 19.39 -7.30
N ALA A 325 7.17 19.63 -7.54
CA ALA A 325 7.67 20.15 -8.80
C ALA A 325 7.51 19.16 -9.98
N GLU A 326 7.67 17.85 -9.74
CA GLU A 326 7.36 16.77 -10.70
C GLU A 326 5.89 16.83 -11.17
N LEU A 327 4.97 17.17 -10.25
CA LEU A 327 3.54 17.33 -10.53
C LEU A 327 3.14 18.74 -11.05
N GLY A 328 4.10 19.66 -11.21
CA GLY A 328 3.84 21.05 -11.62
C GLY A 328 3.19 21.91 -10.52
N LEU A 329 3.30 21.50 -9.26
CA LEU A 329 2.64 22.12 -8.09
C LEU A 329 3.45 23.21 -7.41
N VAL A 330 4.74 23.27 -7.69
CA VAL A 330 5.69 24.29 -7.23
C VAL A 330 6.54 24.65 -8.44
N ASP A 331 6.83 25.94 -8.61
CA ASP A 331 7.66 26.40 -9.73
C ASP A 331 9.05 25.74 -9.70
N LYS A 332 9.56 25.35 -10.88
CA LYS A 332 10.86 24.68 -10.98
C LYS A 332 12.00 25.55 -10.44
N SER A 333 11.95 26.86 -10.63
CA SER A 333 12.94 27.81 -10.09
C SER A 333 12.96 27.85 -8.56
N VAL A 334 11.89 27.43 -7.89
CA VAL A 334 11.78 27.30 -6.42
C VAL A 334 12.26 25.92 -5.95
N ALA A 335 12.06 24.86 -6.74
CA ALA A 335 12.46 23.50 -6.41
C ALA A 335 13.92 23.15 -6.78
N GLU A 336 14.46 23.70 -7.86
CA GLU A 336 15.85 23.48 -8.29
C GLU A 336 16.89 23.87 -7.22
N PRO A 337 16.77 25.02 -6.51
CA PRO A 337 17.67 25.35 -5.41
C PRO A 337 17.63 24.35 -4.24
N VAL A 338 16.47 23.74 -3.97
CA VAL A 338 16.29 22.69 -2.95
C VAL A 338 17.01 21.42 -3.41
N GLY A 339 16.76 20.95 -4.63
CA GLY A 339 17.42 19.78 -5.21
C GLY A 339 18.95 19.91 -5.24
N ALA A 340 19.46 21.08 -5.65
CA ALA A 340 20.88 21.39 -5.67
C ALA A 340 21.51 21.34 -4.27
N THR A 341 20.85 21.91 -3.24
CA THR A 341 21.33 21.84 -1.86
C THR A 341 21.31 20.41 -1.32
N GLN A 342 20.30 19.59 -1.66
CA GLN A 342 20.24 18.18 -1.24
C GLN A 342 21.37 17.36 -1.88
N ALA A 343 21.66 17.59 -3.16
CA ALA A 343 22.77 16.95 -3.88
C ALA A 343 24.14 17.35 -3.29
N ALA A 344 24.33 18.64 -2.98
CA ALA A 344 25.56 19.12 -2.33
C ALA A 344 25.76 18.49 -0.94
N TRP A 345 24.71 18.44 -0.11
CA TRP A 345 24.75 17.75 1.19
C TRP A 345 25.07 16.26 1.03
N ARG A 346 24.44 15.57 0.07
CA ARG A 346 24.70 14.13 -0.20
C ARG A 346 26.16 13.88 -0.59
N THR A 347 26.75 14.74 -1.40
CA THR A 347 28.17 14.67 -1.78
C THR A 347 29.08 14.91 -0.58
N CYS A 348 28.76 15.89 0.27
CA CYS A 348 29.50 16.17 1.51
C CYS A 348 29.48 14.96 2.47
N VAL A 349 28.30 14.38 2.73
CA VAL A 349 28.15 13.22 3.62
C VAL A 349 28.84 11.97 3.06
N LYS A 350 28.70 11.70 1.76
CA LYS A 350 29.41 10.59 1.11
C LYS A 350 30.93 10.73 1.26
N LYS A 351 31.47 11.93 1.04
CA LYS A 351 32.90 12.21 1.25
C LYS A 351 33.31 11.98 2.71
N SER A 352 32.50 12.42 3.68
CA SER A 352 32.72 12.18 5.12
C SER A 352 32.76 10.68 5.45
N TYR A 353 31.84 9.89 4.89
CA TYR A 353 31.82 8.43 5.01
C TYR A 353 33.08 7.77 4.41
N GLU A 354 33.41 8.08 3.16
CA GLU A 354 34.53 7.48 2.42
C GLU A 354 35.91 7.83 3.00
N THR A 355 36.05 9.05 3.54
CA THR A 355 37.32 9.52 4.12
C THR A 355 37.51 9.14 5.58
N GLY A 356 36.43 9.01 6.34
CA GLY A 356 36.41 8.60 7.75
C GLY A 356 35.93 7.16 7.94
N LEU A 357 34.63 6.98 8.22
CA LEU A 357 34.04 5.73 8.71
C LEU A 357 34.40 4.50 7.85
N LYS A 358 34.36 4.59 6.52
CA LYS A 358 34.65 3.45 5.64
C LYS A 358 36.07 2.88 5.87
N LYS A 359 37.04 3.76 6.14
CA LYS A 359 38.42 3.35 6.44
C LYS A 359 38.55 2.76 7.84
N GLU A 360 37.80 3.26 8.81
CA GLU A 360 37.74 2.73 10.17
C GLU A 360 37.12 1.32 10.20
N LEU A 361 35.99 1.11 9.52
CA LEU A 361 35.37 -0.22 9.38
C LEU A 361 36.33 -1.22 8.71
N ALA A 362 37.01 -0.80 7.63
CA ALA A 362 38.01 -1.62 6.94
C ALA A 362 39.29 -1.87 7.76
N LYS A 363 39.59 -1.04 8.77
CA LYS A 363 40.63 -1.32 9.77
C LYS A 363 40.15 -2.40 10.76
N LEU A 364 38.95 -2.26 11.31
CA LEU A 364 38.37 -3.21 12.26
C LEU A 364 38.25 -4.63 11.67
N ASP A 365 38.03 -4.78 10.36
CA ASP A 365 38.05 -6.09 9.68
C ASP A 365 39.43 -6.76 9.66
N LYS A 366 40.51 -5.99 9.67
CA LYS A 366 41.90 -6.48 9.67
C LYS A 366 42.44 -6.73 11.08
N GLU A 367 41.76 -6.24 12.11
CA GLU A 367 42.17 -6.48 13.50
C GLU A 367 41.90 -7.94 13.91
N ASN A 368 42.90 -8.60 14.49
CA ASN A 368 42.81 -9.98 15.01
C ASN A 368 42.08 -10.00 16.36
N ILE A 369 40.77 -9.77 16.32
CA ILE A 369 39.86 -9.75 17.47
C ILE A 369 38.68 -10.68 17.21
N GLN A 370 38.04 -11.16 18.28
CA GLN A 370 36.83 -12.00 18.16
C GLN A 370 35.72 -11.27 17.40
N TRP A 371 34.93 -12.04 16.63
CA TRP A 371 33.85 -11.53 15.78
C TRP A 371 32.84 -10.67 16.54
N SER A 372 32.45 -11.07 17.76
CA SER A 372 31.53 -10.32 18.63
C SER A 372 32.08 -8.94 18.98
N ALA A 373 33.35 -8.85 19.37
CA ALA A 373 34.04 -7.60 19.66
C ALA A 373 34.16 -6.71 18.41
N ARG A 374 34.48 -7.29 17.24
CA ARG A 374 34.50 -6.55 15.96
C ARG A 374 33.13 -5.97 15.63
N SER A 375 32.07 -6.77 15.75
CA SER A 375 30.68 -6.36 15.48
C SER A 375 30.25 -5.21 16.39
N ALA A 376 30.54 -5.30 17.69
CA ALA A 376 30.28 -4.23 18.66
C ALA A 376 31.00 -2.93 18.31
N ARG A 377 32.30 -2.97 18.01
CA ARG A 377 33.10 -1.78 17.66
C ARG A 377 32.68 -1.16 16.32
N LYS A 378 32.27 -1.98 15.33
CA LYS A 378 31.69 -1.48 14.08
C LYS A 378 30.36 -0.76 14.31
N LYS A 379 29.51 -1.25 15.22
CA LYS A 379 28.26 -0.59 15.60
C LYS A 379 28.52 0.74 16.30
N GLU A 380 29.49 0.79 17.22
CA GLU A 380 29.92 2.01 17.91
C GLU A 380 30.45 3.06 16.92
N ALA A 381 31.37 2.68 16.04
CA ALA A 381 31.93 3.57 15.00
C ALA A 381 30.84 4.15 14.09
N LYS A 382 29.86 3.33 13.66
CA LYS A 382 28.70 3.79 12.89
C LYS A 382 27.87 4.80 13.66
N SER A 383 27.45 4.48 14.89
CA SER A 383 26.60 5.36 15.71
C SER A 383 27.28 6.71 16.03
N LYS A 384 28.59 6.68 16.29
CA LYS A 384 29.39 7.90 16.45
C LYS A 384 29.44 8.71 15.15
N TRP A 385 29.71 8.08 14.01
CA TRP A 385 29.75 8.78 12.72
C TRP A 385 28.37 9.29 12.26
N GLU A 386 27.27 8.59 12.54
CA GLU A 386 25.91 9.08 12.29
C GLU A 386 25.64 10.41 13.00
N THR A 387 26.24 10.58 14.19
CA THR A 387 26.17 11.81 14.99
C THR A 387 27.16 12.88 14.49
N ASP A 388 28.43 12.52 14.27
CA ASP A 388 29.51 13.48 14.01
C ASP A 388 29.77 13.76 12.53
N GLY A 389 29.69 12.75 11.68
CA GLY A 389 29.99 12.80 10.24
C GLY A 389 29.17 13.85 9.47
N PRO A 390 27.84 13.96 9.70
CA PRO A 390 27.01 15.00 9.10
C PRO A 390 27.24 16.43 9.64
N LYS A 391 27.89 16.62 10.81
CA LYS A 391 28.11 17.97 11.38
C LYS A 391 28.96 18.85 10.46
N ALA A 392 29.94 18.25 9.76
CA ALA A 392 30.75 18.93 8.75
C ALA A 392 29.91 19.48 7.56
N CYS A 393 28.70 18.95 7.36
CA CYS A 393 27.77 19.34 6.28
C CYS A 393 26.64 20.28 6.77
N ALA A 394 26.72 20.80 8.00
CA ALA A 394 25.67 21.61 8.62
C ALA A 394 25.32 22.89 7.84
N ALA A 395 26.27 23.50 7.13
CA ALA A 395 26.00 24.67 6.28
C ALA A 395 24.97 24.36 5.16
N HIS A 396 24.99 23.15 4.60
CA HIS A 396 23.98 22.73 3.63
C HIS A 396 22.62 22.46 4.30
N ARG A 397 22.58 21.96 5.56
CA ARG A 397 21.34 21.82 6.35
C ARG A 397 20.69 23.20 6.56
N GLY A 398 21.41 24.19 7.09
CA GLY A 398 20.86 25.53 7.31
C GLY A 398 20.38 26.23 6.04
N LYS A 399 21.10 26.06 4.91
CA LYS A 399 20.64 26.54 3.60
C LYS A 399 19.35 25.84 3.16
N MET A 400 19.27 24.53 3.33
CA MET A 400 18.07 23.73 3.01
C MET A 400 16.86 24.22 3.80
N GLU A 401 16.98 24.42 5.11
CA GLU A 401 15.87 24.88 5.94
C GLU A 401 15.34 26.25 5.54
N THR A 402 16.24 27.16 5.13
CA THR A 402 15.86 28.48 4.61
C THR A 402 15.07 28.36 3.30
N GLN A 403 15.54 27.51 2.38
CA GLN A 403 14.86 27.27 1.10
C GLN A 403 13.49 26.59 1.30
N LEU A 404 13.41 25.57 2.17
CA LEU A 404 12.14 24.91 2.51
C LEU A 404 11.17 25.90 3.15
N ALA A 405 11.62 26.76 4.06
CA ALA A 405 10.78 27.80 4.66
C ALA A 405 10.17 28.74 3.60
N GLN A 406 10.94 29.15 2.59
CA GLN A 406 10.44 29.98 1.48
C GLN A 406 9.37 29.26 0.65
N VAL A 407 9.55 27.98 0.34
CA VAL A 407 8.54 27.17 -0.39
C VAL A 407 7.25 27.06 0.43
N ILE A 408 7.38 26.83 1.74
CA ILE A 408 6.26 26.72 2.69
C ILE A 408 5.49 28.05 2.80
N GLU A 409 6.17 29.19 2.78
CA GLU A 409 5.55 30.52 2.83
C GLU A 409 4.73 30.82 1.57
N ALA A 410 5.33 30.61 0.39
CA ALA A 410 4.67 30.84 -0.90
C ALA A 410 3.40 29.97 -1.03
N ARG A 411 3.53 28.66 -0.82
CA ARG A 411 2.39 27.71 -0.87
C ARG A 411 1.37 27.98 0.23
N GLY A 412 1.80 28.48 1.39
CA GLY A 412 0.92 28.87 2.50
C GLY A 412 -0.01 30.03 2.15
N ALA A 413 0.44 31.00 1.35
CA ALA A 413 -0.41 32.11 0.89
C ALA A 413 -1.52 31.62 -0.06
N GLU A 414 -1.17 30.77 -1.03
CA GLU A 414 -2.12 30.18 -1.99
C GLU A 414 -3.20 29.34 -1.28
N ARG A 415 -2.78 28.50 -0.32
CA ARG A 415 -3.67 27.66 0.48
C ARG A 415 -4.62 28.46 1.38
N LYS A 416 -4.17 29.58 1.96
CA LYS A 416 -5.06 30.52 2.66
C LYS A 416 -6.11 31.12 1.72
N ALA A 417 -5.72 31.52 0.52
CA ALA A 417 -6.65 32.06 -0.48
C ALA A 417 -7.67 31.00 -0.95
N LEU A 418 -7.27 29.73 -1.06
CA LEU A 418 -8.15 28.60 -1.34
C LEU A 418 -9.20 28.40 -0.23
N TYR A 419 -8.78 28.46 1.03
CA TYR A 419 -9.67 28.29 2.19
C TYR A 419 -10.77 29.36 2.26
N GLU A 420 -10.47 30.63 1.97
CA GLU A 420 -11.49 31.68 1.92
C GLU A 420 -12.48 31.51 0.76
N LYS A 421 -12.02 31.01 -0.40
CA LYS A 421 -12.93 30.59 -1.50
C LYS A 421 -13.84 29.44 -1.07
N ALA A 422 -13.30 28.48 -0.32
CA ALA A 422 -14.04 27.32 0.16
C ALA A 422 -15.11 27.68 1.20
N LYS A 423 -14.81 28.63 2.11
CA LYS A 423 -15.80 29.24 3.01
C LYS A 423 -16.96 29.88 2.25
N ALA A 424 -16.66 30.75 1.28
CA ALA A 424 -17.69 31.42 0.48
C ALA A 424 -18.58 30.41 -0.26
N ARG A 425 -17.99 29.35 -0.82
CA ARG A 425 -18.73 28.24 -1.43
C ARG A 425 -19.61 27.49 -0.43
N ALA A 426 -19.12 27.22 0.78
CA ALA A 426 -19.86 26.51 1.81
C ALA A 426 -21.11 27.28 2.30
N VAL A 427 -21.04 28.62 2.38
CA VAL A 427 -22.23 29.46 2.61
C VAL A 427 -23.19 29.34 1.43
N ALA A 428 -22.70 29.50 0.19
CA ALA A 428 -23.53 29.50 -1.02
C ALA A 428 -24.32 28.19 -1.25
N ILE A 429 -23.81 27.04 -0.78
CA ILE A 429 -24.51 25.75 -0.85
C ILE A 429 -25.27 25.37 0.44
N GLY A 430 -25.33 26.26 1.43
CA GLY A 430 -25.96 26.00 2.72
C GLY A 430 -25.32 24.86 3.52
N LEU A 431 -24.02 24.60 3.32
CA LEU A 431 -23.23 23.69 4.15
C LEU A 431 -22.96 24.31 5.53
N ALA A 432 -22.63 25.60 5.55
CA ALA A 432 -22.38 26.36 6.76
C ALA A 432 -23.05 27.75 6.72
N LYS A 433 -23.16 28.37 7.89
CA LYS A 433 -23.62 29.74 8.14
C LYS A 433 -22.47 30.60 8.67
#